data_AF-A0A4R8GGB4-F1
#
_entry.id   AF-A0A4R8GGB4-F1
#
_cell.length_a   1.000
_cell.length_b   1.000
_cell.length_c   1.000
_cell.angle_alpha   90.00
_cell.angle_beta   90.00
_cell.angle_gamma   90.00
#
_symmetry.space_group_name_H-M   'P 1'
#
loop_
_entity.id
_entity.type
_entity.pdbx_description
1 polymer ?
#
loop_
_entity_poly.entity_id
_entity_poly.type
_entity_poly.pdbx_seq_one_letter_code
_entity_poly.pdbx_strand_id
1 'polypeptide(L)'
;MAFEEGLAKSEKAYQQFTEISAAFADILKNDFITTWQWWFGLALFIIPWLVWFKYRKKDSTGRLLLAGLLSIILSLTIDLAALSLGLWSYPMIIIPLAPFLFLPYHFSLAPVGIMFALQIKPQMNSLLKGILFSAIAAFGGMNFFNAIDFYNPKSWSTLYDFVIFLTLYYAGYWITKMESLQGLDKIKSEGE
;
A
#
# COMPACT_ATOMS: atom_id res chain seq x y z
N MET A 1 5.05 -37.15 -18.30
CA MET A 1 4.70 -36.42 -19.54
C MET A 1 3.99 -35.10 -19.23
N ALA A 2 2.80 -35.08 -18.61
CA ALA A 2 2.10 -33.83 -18.29
C ALA A 2 2.88 -32.86 -17.36
N PHE A 3 3.67 -33.39 -16.42
CA PHE A 3 4.51 -32.58 -15.53
C PHE A 3 5.61 -31.83 -16.28
N GLU A 4 6.43 -32.53 -17.06
CA GLU A 4 7.51 -31.95 -17.89
C GLU A 4 6.97 -30.93 -18.91
N GLU A 5 5.83 -31.23 -19.53
CA GLU A 5 5.16 -30.29 -20.44
C GLU A 5 4.67 -29.03 -19.69
N GLY A 6 4.16 -29.21 -18.47
CA GLY A 6 3.78 -28.11 -17.58
C GLY A 6 4.97 -27.21 -17.22
N LEU A 7 6.12 -27.80 -16.89
CA LEU A 7 7.36 -27.05 -16.61
C LEU A 7 7.82 -26.26 -17.84
N ALA A 8 7.80 -26.86 -19.02
CA ALA A 8 8.19 -26.17 -20.26
C ALA A 8 7.26 -24.98 -20.58
N LYS A 9 5.94 -25.13 -20.36
CA LYS A 9 4.98 -24.02 -20.51
C LYS A 9 5.22 -22.91 -19.48
N SER A 10 5.50 -23.27 -18.24
CA SER A 10 5.83 -22.32 -17.16
C SER A 10 7.10 -21.53 -17.50
N GLU A 11 8.14 -22.20 -17.97
CA GLU A 11 9.41 -21.55 -18.33
C GLU A 11 9.20 -20.54 -19.48
N LYS A 12 8.40 -20.91 -20.49
CA LYS A 12 8.03 -19.98 -21.56
C LYS A 12 7.27 -18.75 -21.03
N ALA A 13 6.39 -18.91 -20.05
CA ALA A 13 5.70 -17.79 -19.42
C ALA A 13 6.67 -16.88 -18.65
N TYR A 14 7.68 -17.44 -17.97
CA TYR A 14 8.72 -16.66 -17.29
C TYR A 14 9.60 -15.88 -18.26
N GLN A 15 9.88 -16.42 -19.44
CA GLN A 15 10.59 -15.70 -20.50
C GLN A 15 9.79 -14.47 -20.95
N GLN A 16 8.49 -14.63 -21.22
CA GLN A 16 7.60 -13.51 -21.55
C GLN A 16 7.53 -12.48 -20.41
N PHE A 17 7.45 -12.93 -19.16
CA PHE A 17 7.47 -12.05 -17.99
C PHE A 17 8.77 -11.23 -17.90
N THR A 18 9.91 -11.84 -18.25
CA THR A 18 11.22 -11.17 -18.26
C THR A 18 11.28 -10.11 -19.37
N GLU A 19 10.77 -10.41 -20.57
CA GLU A 19 10.66 -9.44 -21.67
C GLU A 19 9.78 -8.24 -21.30
N ILE A 20 8.62 -8.49 -20.67
CA ILE A 20 7.72 -7.44 -20.17
C ILE A 20 8.42 -6.58 -19.12
N SER A 21 9.14 -7.20 -18.18
CA SER A 21 9.88 -6.49 -17.14
C SER A 21 10.98 -5.61 -17.73
N ALA A 22 11.69 -6.08 -18.76
CA ALA A 22 12.68 -5.31 -19.48
C ALA A 22 12.05 -4.12 -20.24
N ALA A 23 10.88 -4.32 -20.86
CA ALA A 23 10.15 -3.25 -21.54
C ALA A 23 9.73 -2.14 -20.55
N PHE A 24 9.24 -2.49 -19.37
CA PHE A 24 8.95 -1.51 -18.31
C PHE A 24 10.21 -0.75 -17.86
N ALA A 25 11.34 -1.44 -17.71
CA ALA A 25 12.59 -0.77 -17.36
C ALA A 25 13.04 0.24 -18.42
N ASP A 26 12.86 -0.09 -19.69
CA ASP A 26 13.17 0.80 -20.81
C ASP A 26 12.26 2.04 -20.83
N ILE A 27 10.94 1.82 -20.73
CA ILE A 27 9.92 2.91 -20.64
C ILE A 27 10.25 3.85 -19.47
N LEU A 28 10.55 3.29 -18.30
CA LEU A 28 10.86 4.11 -17.13
C LEU A 28 12.09 4.99 -17.37
N LYS A 29 13.16 4.39 -17.90
CA LYS A 29 14.44 5.05 -18.11
C LYS A 29 14.36 6.13 -19.20
N ASN A 30 13.68 5.84 -20.31
CA ASN A 30 13.68 6.71 -21.49
C ASN A 30 12.54 7.72 -21.45
N ASP A 31 11.37 7.34 -20.91
CA ASP A 31 10.15 8.14 -21.01
C ASP A 31 9.74 8.78 -19.68
N PHE A 32 9.95 8.12 -18.54
CA PHE A 32 9.37 8.58 -17.26
C PHE A 32 10.32 9.36 -16.35
N ILE A 33 11.59 8.99 -16.24
CA ILE A 33 12.50 9.55 -15.21
C ILE A 33 12.67 11.08 -15.28
N THR A 34 12.45 11.68 -16.45
CA THR A 34 12.53 13.13 -16.67
C THR A 34 11.22 13.87 -16.43
N THR A 35 10.12 13.13 -16.23
CA THR A 35 8.79 13.68 -16.02
C THR A 35 8.56 14.07 -14.57
N TRP A 36 7.76 15.12 -14.32
CA TRP A 36 7.41 15.51 -12.95
C TRP A 36 6.60 14.44 -12.23
N GLN A 37 5.83 13.63 -12.98
CA GLN A 37 5.06 12.51 -12.48
C GLN A 37 5.96 11.50 -11.77
N TRP A 38 7.07 11.10 -12.39
CA TRP A 38 7.99 10.15 -11.77
C TRP A 38 8.56 10.67 -10.44
N TRP A 39 9.00 11.94 -10.41
CA TRP A 39 9.47 12.59 -9.18
C TRP A 39 8.37 12.72 -8.12
N PHE A 40 7.14 13.01 -8.54
CA PHE A 40 5.99 13.04 -7.64
C PHE A 40 5.70 11.67 -7.05
N GLY A 41 5.74 10.59 -7.84
CA GLY A 41 5.59 9.23 -7.36
C GLY A 41 6.69 8.82 -6.39
N LEU A 42 7.94 9.20 -6.66
CA LEU A 42 9.05 9.01 -5.73
C LEU A 42 8.85 9.80 -4.41
N ALA A 43 8.35 11.03 -4.51
CA ALA A 43 8.03 11.85 -3.35
C ALA A 43 6.90 11.23 -2.51
N LEU A 44 5.86 10.68 -3.13
CA LEU A 44 4.79 9.93 -2.45
C LEU A 44 5.30 8.68 -1.77
N PHE A 45 6.41 8.10 -2.23
CA PHE A 45 7.04 6.96 -1.57
C PHE A 45 7.81 7.41 -0.32
N ILE A 46 8.64 8.46 -0.43
CA ILE A 46 9.61 8.85 0.60
C ILE A 46 9.01 9.79 1.66
N ILE A 47 8.29 10.83 1.25
CA ILE A 47 7.85 11.92 2.13
C ILE A 47 6.93 11.42 3.25
N PRO A 48 5.92 10.54 3.02
CA PRO A 48 5.05 10.09 4.10
C PRO A 48 5.82 9.42 5.23
N TRP A 49 6.83 8.60 4.90
CA TRP A 49 7.70 7.99 5.90
C TRP A 49 8.52 9.01 6.68
N LEU A 50 9.13 9.99 6.02
CA LEU A 50 9.87 11.06 6.70
C LEU A 50 8.96 11.85 7.67
N VAL A 51 7.75 12.19 7.22
CA VAL A 51 6.74 12.88 8.03
C VAL A 51 6.32 11.99 9.20
N TRP A 52 6.08 10.70 8.98
CA TRP A 52 5.74 9.76 10.04
C TRP A 52 6.85 9.63 11.07
N PHE A 53 8.11 9.45 10.66
CA PHE A 53 9.23 9.40 11.60
C PHE A 53 9.35 10.68 12.44
N LYS A 54 9.06 11.85 11.86
CA LYS A 54 9.09 13.13 12.57
C LYS A 54 7.95 13.28 13.60
N TYR A 55 6.73 12.87 13.26
CA TYR A 55 5.53 13.15 14.06
C TYR A 55 4.93 11.95 14.80
N ARG A 56 5.52 10.74 14.68
CA ARG A 56 5.01 9.54 15.35
C ARG A 56 5.02 9.68 16.87
N LYS A 57 4.04 9.05 17.51
CA LYS A 57 4.06 8.81 18.97
C LYS A 57 5.09 7.74 19.31
N LYS A 58 6.22 8.16 19.88
CA LYS A 58 7.36 7.27 20.18
C LYS A 58 6.97 6.08 21.06
N ASP A 59 6.08 6.30 22.03
CA ASP A 59 5.62 5.26 22.98
C ASP A 59 4.80 4.16 22.30
N SER A 60 4.19 4.44 21.15
CA SER A 60 3.37 3.48 20.39
C SER A 60 4.04 3.02 19.09
N THR A 61 5.34 3.30 18.90
CA THR A 61 6.05 3.03 17.63
C THR A 61 5.88 1.57 17.19
N GLY A 62 6.11 0.61 18.08
CA GLY A 62 6.03 -0.82 17.74
C GLY A 62 4.64 -1.25 17.26
N ARG A 63 3.59 -0.84 17.98
CA ARG A 63 2.20 -1.16 17.60
C ARG A 63 1.78 -0.51 16.29
N LEU A 64 2.19 0.74 16.08
CA LEU A 64 1.92 1.45 14.84
C LEU A 64 2.64 0.79 13.65
N LEU A 65 3.93 0.46 13.79
CA LEU A 65 4.68 -0.24 12.75
C LEU A 65 4.07 -1.62 12.44
N LEU A 66 3.60 -2.34 13.45
CA LEU A 66 2.92 -3.61 13.24
C LEU A 66 1.61 -3.44 12.47
N ALA A 67 0.83 -2.40 12.81
CA ALA A 67 -0.36 -2.03 12.04
C ALA A 67 -0.02 -1.67 10.59
N GLY A 68 1.02 -0.85 10.37
CA GLY A 68 1.52 -0.51 9.05
C GLY A 68 1.97 -1.76 8.25
N LEU A 69 2.71 -2.67 8.89
CA LEU A 69 3.15 -3.92 8.26
C LEU A 69 1.97 -4.81 7.88
N LEU A 70 0.98 -4.97 8.76
CA LEU A 70 -0.24 -5.72 8.46
C LEU A 70 -0.99 -5.09 7.28
N SER A 71 -1.09 -3.75 7.25
CA SER A 71 -1.70 -3.04 6.12
C SER A 71 -0.93 -3.26 4.82
N ILE A 72 0.41 -3.26 4.83
CA ILE A 72 1.24 -3.58 3.65
C ILE A 72 0.91 -4.99 3.15
N ILE A 73 0.93 -6.00 4.03
CA ILE A 73 0.68 -7.40 3.65
C ILE A 73 -0.70 -7.56 3.03
N LEU A 74 -1.74 -7.03 3.69
CA LEU A 74 -3.12 -7.16 3.21
C LEU A 74 -3.34 -6.39 1.90
N SER A 75 -2.86 -5.14 1.81
CA SER A 75 -3.05 -4.32 0.61
C SER A 75 -2.33 -4.92 -0.61
N LEU A 76 -1.07 -5.36 -0.45
CA LEU A 76 -0.32 -6.01 -1.53
C LEU A 76 -0.98 -7.32 -1.97
N THR A 77 -1.50 -8.11 -1.04
CA THR A 77 -2.19 -9.37 -1.40
C THR A 77 -3.42 -9.10 -2.26
N ILE A 78 -4.23 -8.11 -1.87
CA ILE A 78 -5.42 -7.70 -2.64
C ILE A 78 -5.00 -7.15 -4.00
N ASP A 79 -3.96 -6.31 -4.04
CA ASP A 79 -3.49 -5.66 -5.26
C ASP A 79 -2.93 -6.65 -6.29
N LEU A 80 -2.10 -7.60 -5.86
CA LEU A 80 -1.57 -8.63 -6.75
C LEU A 80 -2.68 -9.53 -7.31
N ALA A 81 -3.70 -9.85 -6.51
CA ALA A 81 -4.87 -10.57 -7.00
C ALA A 81 -5.64 -9.74 -8.03
N ALA A 82 -5.88 -8.46 -7.75
CA ALA A 82 -6.61 -7.56 -8.65
C ALA A 82 -5.88 -7.32 -9.97
N LEU A 83 -4.56 -7.13 -9.94
CA LEU A 83 -3.71 -7.03 -11.13
C LEU A 83 -3.74 -8.31 -11.96
N SER A 84 -3.66 -9.48 -11.31
CA SER A 84 -3.70 -10.78 -11.98
C SER A 84 -5.05 -11.05 -12.66
N LEU A 85 -6.14 -10.53 -12.09
CA LEU A 85 -7.48 -10.57 -12.67
C LEU A 85 -7.71 -9.44 -13.70
N GLY A 86 -6.74 -8.54 -13.86
CA GLY A 86 -6.83 -7.40 -14.76
C GLY A 86 -7.93 -6.41 -14.36
N LEU A 87 -8.28 -6.31 -13.07
CA LEU A 87 -9.34 -5.42 -12.57
C LEU A 87 -8.92 -3.94 -12.64
N TRP A 88 -7.64 -3.66 -12.46
CA TRP A 88 -7.04 -2.34 -12.67
C TRP A 88 -5.62 -2.46 -13.22
N SER A 89 -4.97 -1.32 -13.45
CA SER A 89 -3.56 -1.26 -13.86
C SER A 89 -2.90 0.04 -13.41
N TYR A 90 -1.57 0.05 -13.36
CA TYR A 90 -0.77 1.22 -12.99
C TYR A 90 0.07 1.67 -14.20
N PRO A 91 -0.37 2.72 -14.94
CA PRO A 91 0.37 3.21 -16.10
C PRO A 91 1.74 3.78 -15.73
N MET A 92 1.81 4.45 -14.57
CA MET A 92 3.01 5.10 -14.06
C MET A 92 3.78 4.17 -13.12
N ILE A 93 4.97 3.70 -13.54
CA ILE A 93 5.88 2.88 -12.73
C ILE A 93 7.07 3.70 -12.19
N ILE A 94 7.46 3.46 -10.94
CA ILE A 94 8.48 4.27 -10.25
C ILE A 94 9.84 3.58 -10.19
N ILE A 95 9.85 2.25 -10.04
CA ILE A 95 11.07 1.44 -9.96
C ILE A 95 10.92 0.26 -10.93
N PRO A 96 11.95 -0.08 -11.73
CA PRO A 96 11.84 -1.16 -12.71
C PRO A 96 11.90 -2.56 -12.10
N LEU A 97 12.46 -2.69 -10.88
CA LEU A 97 12.44 -3.93 -10.12
C LEU A 97 11.03 -4.15 -9.56
N ALA A 98 10.37 -5.25 -9.94
CA ALA A 98 9.02 -5.58 -9.52
C ALA A 98 8.08 -4.35 -9.59
N PRO A 99 7.80 -3.83 -10.79
CA PRO A 99 7.26 -2.47 -10.99
C PRO A 99 5.91 -2.23 -10.31
N PHE A 100 5.15 -3.29 -10.07
CA PHE A 100 3.86 -3.24 -9.38
C PHE A 100 3.97 -3.35 -7.86
N LEU A 101 5.05 -3.97 -7.36
CA LEU A 101 5.28 -4.14 -5.92
C LEU A 101 5.70 -2.81 -5.30
N PHE A 102 6.63 -2.08 -5.92
CA PHE A 102 7.23 -0.87 -5.37
C PHE A 102 6.48 0.42 -5.73
N LEU A 103 5.15 0.37 -5.68
CA LEU A 103 4.31 1.55 -5.84
C LEU A 103 4.08 2.24 -4.48
N PRO A 104 3.95 3.57 -4.45
CA PRO A 104 3.80 4.32 -3.21
C PRO A 104 2.51 4.00 -2.45
N TYR A 105 1.48 3.47 -3.11
CA TYR A 105 0.17 3.21 -2.51
C TYR A 105 0.25 2.23 -1.33
N HIS A 106 0.88 1.07 -1.55
CA HIS A 106 0.85 -0.04 -0.60
C HIS A 106 1.99 0.02 0.41
N PHE A 107 3.16 0.53 0.02
CA PHE A 107 4.35 0.62 0.89
C PHE A 107 4.47 1.93 1.66
N SER A 108 3.75 2.98 1.26
CA SER A 108 3.86 4.29 1.88
C SER A 108 2.50 4.85 2.26
N LEU A 109 1.67 5.23 1.29
CA LEU A 109 0.46 6.01 1.53
C LEU A 109 -0.56 5.29 2.41
N ALA A 110 -0.93 4.04 2.09
CA ALA A 110 -1.87 3.27 2.88
C ALA A 110 -1.36 2.98 4.30
N PRO A 111 -0.18 2.34 4.50
CA PRO A 111 0.28 2.01 5.86
C PRO A 111 0.58 3.26 6.70
N VAL A 112 1.23 4.27 6.13
CA VAL A 112 1.52 5.52 6.85
C VAL A 112 0.24 6.29 7.16
N GLY A 113 -0.69 6.37 6.21
CA GLY A 113 -2.00 6.98 6.39
C GLY A 113 -2.79 6.31 7.50
N ILE A 114 -2.81 4.98 7.55
CA ILE A 114 -3.45 4.20 8.61
C ILE A 114 -2.77 4.46 9.96
N MET A 115 -1.43 4.42 10.03
CA MET A 115 -0.72 4.73 11.27
C MET A 115 -1.04 6.15 11.79
N PHE A 116 -1.12 7.14 10.89
CA PHE A 116 -1.55 8.50 11.25
C PHE A 116 -2.99 8.54 11.74
N ALA A 117 -3.90 7.93 10.99
CA ALA A 117 -5.31 7.84 11.36
C ALA A 117 -5.46 7.21 12.75
N LEU A 118 -4.74 6.13 13.06
CA LEU A 118 -4.77 5.48 14.36
C LEU A 118 -4.23 6.37 15.49
N GLN A 119 -3.06 7.01 15.31
CA GLN A 119 -2.42 7.76 16.39
C GLN A 119 -3.03 9.14 16.68
N ILE A 120 -3.66 9.78 15.69
CA ILE A 120 -4.29 11.10 15.83
C ILE A 120 -5.65 10.93 16.53
N LYS A 121 -5.88 11.66 17.63
CA LYS A 121 -7.10 11.57 18.46
C LYS A 121 -7.53 10.11 18.71
N PRO A 122 -6.75 9.30 19.45
CA PRO A 122 -7.00 7.87 19.62
C PRO A 122 -8.28 7.55 20.40
N GLN A 123 -8.83 8.51 21.15
CA GLN A 123 -10.08 8.38 21.91
C GLN A 123 -11.33 8.72 21.10
N MET A 124 -11.17 9.19 19.85
CA MET A 124 -12.32 9.47 18.98
C MET A 124 -12.94 8.15 18.49
N ASN A 125 -14.26 8.18 18.25
CA ASN A 125 -15.02 7.03 17.76
C ASN A 125 -14.33 6.35 16.57
N SER A 126 -14.00 5.07 16.72
CA SER A 126 -13.24 4.30 15.73
C SER A 126 -14.00 4.11 14.42
N LEU A 127 -15.33 4.01 14.46
CA LEU A 127 -16.20 3.92 13.28
C LEU A 127 -16.15 5.19 12.45
N LEU A 128 -16.29 6.35 13.09
CA LEU A 128 -16.19 7.63 12.40
C LEU A 128 -14.80 7.80 11.76
N LYS A 129 -13.74 7.42 12.47
CA LYS A 129 -12.35 7.47 11.94
C LYS A 129 -12.15 6.56 10.74
N GLY A 130 -12.62 5.31 10.84
CA GLY A 130 -12.49 4.33 9.77
C GLY A 130 -13.22 4.79 8.51
N ILE A 131 -14.47 5.24 8.66
CA ILE A 131 -15.26 5.76 7.53
C ILE A 131 -14.58 6.99 6.93
N LEU A 132 -14.15 7.96 7.75
CA LEU A 132 -13.52 9.18 7.25
C LEU A 132 -12.21 8.90 6.50
N PHE A 133 -11.32 8.10 7.10
CA PHE A 133 -10.07 7.71 6.46
C PHE A 133 -10.32 7.01 5.12
N SER A 134 -11.23 6.02 5.11
CA SER A 134 -11.52 5.22 3.92
C SER A 134 -12.18 6.03 2.84
N ALA A 135 -13.06 6.98 3.20
CA ALA A 135 -13.68 7.89 2.25
C ALA A 135 -12.65 8.84 1.61
N ILE A 136 -11.73 9.39 2.41
CA ILE A 136 -10.65 10.25 1.89
C ILE A 136 -9.72 9.44 0.98
N ALA A 137 -9.33 8.23 1.39
CA ALA A 137 -8.41 7.39 0.62
C ALA A 137 -9.04 6.93 -0.71
N ALA A 138 -10.28 6.43 -0.68
CA ALA A 138 -10.97 5.95 -1.88
C ALA A 138 -11.43 7.09 -2.78
N PHE A 139 -12.33 7.95 -2.29
CA PHE A 139 -12.98 8.96 -3.13
C PHE A 139 -12.10 10.18 -3.39
N GLY A 140 -11.12 10.46 -2.53
CA GLY A 140 -10.12 11.50 -2.74
C GLY A 140 -8.88 10.93 -3.44
N GLY A 141 -8.16 10.05 -2.74
CA GLY A 141 -6.87 9.51 -3.18
C GLY A 141 -6.93 8.77 -4.51
N MET A 142 -7.76 7.73 -4.61
CA MET A 142 -7.82 6.91 -5.85
C MET A 142 -8.35 7.70 -7.05
N ASN A 143 -9.34 8.57 -6.84
CA ASN A 143 -9.82 9.45 -7.91
C ASN A 143 -8.76 10.46 -8.34
N PHE A 144 -7.98 11.01 -7.41
CA PHE A 144 -6.85 11.87 -7.74
C PHE A 144 -5.79 11.10 -8.55
N PHE A 145 -5.44 9.87 -8.15
CA PHE A 145 -4.49 9.04 -8.90
C PHE A 145 -5.01 8.64 -10.29
N ASN A 146 -6.31 8.43 -10.44
CA ASN A 146 -6.94 8.25 -11.74
C ASN A 146 -6.81 9.51 -12.61
N ALA A 147 -7.06 10.69 -12.03
CA ALA A 147 -7.01 11.96 -12.74
C ALA A 147 -5.59 12.36 -13.23
N ILE A 148 -4.53 11.78 -12.67
CA ILE A 148 -3.14 12.04 -13.07
C ILE A 148 -2.48 10.85 -13.76
N ASP A 149 -3.25 9.85 -14.20
CA ASP A 149 -2.79 8.62 -14.90
C ASP A 149 -1.88 7.69 -14.08
N PHE A 150 -1.94 7.82 -12.76
CA PHE A 150 -1.20 6.99 -11.81
C PHE A 150 -1.89 5.65 -11.53
N TYR A 151 -3.20 5.59 -11.80
CA TYR A 151 -4.06 4.44 -11.58
C TYR A 151 -5.13 4.41 -12.67
N ASN A 152 -5.34 3.25 -13.30
CA ASN A 152 -6.44 3.06 -14.23
C ASN A 152 -7.37 1.97 -13.66
N PRO A 153 -8.56 2.35 -13.16
CA PRO A 153 -9.53 1.42 -12.57
C PRO A 153 -10.18 0.49 -13.60
N LYS A 154 -10.04 0.73 -14.91
CA LYS A 154 -10.77 0.06 -15.98
C LYS A 154 -12.30 0.15 -15.78
N SER A 155 -12.89 -0.78 -15.03
CA SER A 155 -14.32 -0.78 -14.64
C SER A 155 -14.53 -0.96 -13.14
N TRP A 156 -13.46 -0.87 -12.34
CA TRP A 156 -13.48 -1.01 -10.90
C TRP A 156 -14.17 0.19 -10.26
N SER A 157 -15.14 -0.09 -9.39
CA SER A 157 -15.87 0.96 -8.67
C SER A 157 -15.05 1.47 -7.49
N THR A 158 -14.96 2.80 -7.34
CA THR A 158 -14.34 3.46 -6.18
C THR A 158 -15.00 3.05 -4.85
N LEU A 159 -16.24 2.54 -4.88
CA LEU A 159 -16.89 1.99 -3.68
C LEU A 159 -16.17 0.75 -3.15
N TYR A 160 -15.58 -0.07 -4.03
CA TYR A 160 -14.80 -1.22 -3.60
C TYR A 160 -13.48 -0.78 -2.96
N ASP A 161 -12.85 0.28 -3.46
CA ASP A 161 -11.68 0.88 -2.82
C ASP A 161 -12.02 1.35 -1.40
N PHE A 162 -13.20 1.95 -1.22
CA PHE A 162 -13.68 2.34 0.11
C PHE A 162 -13.78 1.14 1.07
N VAL A 163 -14.35 0.01 0.62
CA VAL A 163 -14.44 -1.22 1.43
C VAL A 163 -13.06 -1.79 1.75
N ILE A 164 -12.12 -1.73 0.80
CA ILE A 164 -10.73 -2.16 1.01
C ILE A 164 -10.07 -1.31 2.09
N PHE A 165 -10.07 0.03 1.94
CA PHE A 165 -9.45 0.92 2.93
C PHE A 165 -10.10 0.79 4.31
N LEU A 166 -11.42 0.55 4.38
CA LEU A 166 -12.12 0.32 5.64
C LEU A 166 -11.64 -0.96 6.32
N THR A 167 -11.49 -2.04 5.55
CA THR A 167 -10.94 -3.31 6.02
C THR A 167 -9.51 -3.13 6.52
N LEU A 168 -8.65 -2.45 5.76
CA LEU A 168 -7.26 -2.21 6.13
C LEU A 168 -7.14 -1.38 7.41
N TYR A 169 -7.95 -0.32 7.54
CA TYR A 169 -7.99 0.50 8.75
C TYR A 169 -8.37 -0.34 9.97
N TYR A 170 -9.40 -1.18 9.87
CA TYR A 170 -9.86 -1.99 10.99
C TYR A 170 -8.91 -3.14 11.34
N ALA A 171 -8.25 -3.73 10.36
CA ALA A 171 -7.18 -4.69 10.60
C ALA A 171 -6.04 -4.04 11.41
N GLY A 172 -5.61 -2.85 11.00
CA GLY A 172 -4.63 -2.04 11.74
C GLY A 172 -5.13 -1.64 13.14
N TYR A 173 -6.39 -1.22 13.26
CA TYR A 173 -6.99 -0.88 14.55
C TYR A 173 -6.99 -2.08 15.51
N TRP A 174 -7.42 -3.25 15.03
CA TRP A 174 -7.50 -4.46 15.83
C TRP A 174 -6.13 -4.90 16.34
N ILE A 175 -5.10 -4.91 15.48
CA ILE A 175 -3.75 -5.30 15.91
C ILE A 175 -3.20 -4.36 16.98
N THR A 176 -3.46 -3.04 16.88
CA THR A 176 -3.00 -2.10 17.93
C THR A 176 -3.69 -2.28 19.28
N LYS A 177 -4.82 -3.00 19.32
CA LYS A 177 -5.61 -3.24 20.54
C LYS A 177 -5.38 -4.62 21.16
N MET A 178 -4.58 -5.49 20.55
CA MET A 178 -4.30 -6.81 21.11
C MET A 178 -3.70 -6.74 22.53
N GLU A 179 -4.26 -7.53 23.45
CA GLU A 179 -3.89 -7.55 24.87
C GLU A 179 -2.41 -7.87 25.11
N SER A 180 -1.83 -8.76 24.31
CA SER A 180 -0.41 -9.10 24.37
C SER A 180 0.48 -7.89 24.15
N LEU A 181 0.05 -6.93 23.35
CA LEU A 181 0.75 -5.67 23.17
C LEU A 181 0.49 -4.73 24.35
N GLN A 182 -0.74 -4.69 24.88
CA GLN A 182 -1.14 -3.86 26.04
C GLN A 182 -0.37 -4.20 27.33
N GLY A 183 -0.09 -5.48 27.57
CA GLY A 183 0.69 -5.93 28.73
C GLY A 183 2.14 -5.40 28.74
N LEU A 184 2.74 -5.20 27.57
CA LEU A 184 4.12 -4.68 27.45
C LEU A 184 4.25 -3.22 27.88
N ASP A 185 3.21 -2.40 27.68
CA ASP A 185 3.25 -1.00 28.12
C ASP A 185 3.17 -0.90 29.64
N LYS A 186 2.39 -1.79 30.29
CA LYS A 186 2.25 -1.80 31.75
C LYS A 186 3.55 -2.17 32.46
N ILE A 187 4.26 -3.19 31.97
CA ILE A 187 5.55 -3.61 32.54
C ILE A 187 6.59 -2.49 32.42
N LYS A 188 6.55 -1.71 31.33
CA LYS A 188 7.47 -0.60 31.12
C LYS A 188 7.19 0.60 32.03
N SER A 189 5.92 0.87 32.36
CA SER A 189 5.53 1.93 33.29
C SER A 189 5.73 1.57 34.77
N GLU A 190 5.85 0.29 35.12
CA GLU A 190 6.06 -0.18 36.50
C GLU A 190 7.56 -0.31 36.86
N GLY A 191 8.46 -0.19 35.86
CA GLY A 191 9.91 -0.27 36.03
C GLY A 191 10.66 1.07 35.97
N GLU A 192 9.94 2.19 35.84
CA GLU A 192 10.43 3.57 35.99
C GLU A 192 9.97 4.16 37.33
#